data_AF-A8XY17-F1
#
_entry.id   AF-A8XY17-F1
#
_cell.length_a   1.000
_cell.length_b   1.000
_cell.length_c   1.000
_cell.angle_alpha   90.00
_cell.angle_beta   90.00
_cell.angle_gamma   90.00
#
_symmetry.space_group_name_H-M   'P 1'
#
loop_
_entity.id
_entity.type
_entity.pdbx_description
1 polymer ?
#
loop_
_entity_poly.entity_id
_entity_poly.type
_entity_poly.pdbx_seq_one_letter_code
_entity_poly.pdbx_strand_id
1 'polypeptide(L)'
;MTVMEAQESPLFNNVKLQRKLPVESIQIVLEELRKKGNLEWLDKNKSSFLIMWRRPEEWGKLIYQWVSRSGQNNSVFTLYELTSGEDTEDEEFHGLDEATLLRALQALQQEHKAEIITVSDGRGVKFF
;
A
#
# COMPACT_ATOMS: atom_id res chain seq x y z
N MET A 1 8.02 -6.18 -8.45
CA MET A 1 9.45 -6.02 -8.81
C MET A 1 10.23 -7.19 -8.24
N THR A 2 11.24 -7.68 -8.93
CA THR A 2 12.14 -8.74 -8.43
C THR A 2 13.46 -8.15 -7.91
N VAL A 3 14.18 -8.90 -7.07
CA VAL A 3 15.51 -8.50 -6.59
C VAL A 3 16.49 -8.32 -7.76
N MET A 4 16.37 -9.17 -8.79
CA MET A 4 17.23 -9.09 -10.00
C MET A 4 16.90 -7.84 -10.83
N GLU A 5 15.61 -7.54 -11.04
CA GLU A 5 15.18 -6.30 -11.70
C GLU A 5 15.69 -5.06 -10.96
N ALA A 6 15.56 -5.06 -9.63
CA ALA A 6 16.04 -3.96 -8.80
C ALA A 6 17.57 -3.82 -8.92
N GLN A 7 18.31 -4.93 -8.93
CA GLN A 7 19.76 -4.93 -9.04
C GLN A 7 20.25 -4.24 -10.32
N GLU A 8 19.58 -4.47 -11.45
CA GLU A 8 19.93 -3.82 -12.72
C GLU A 8 19.41 -2.39 -12.86
N SER A 9 18.51 -1.97 -11.97
CA SER A 9 17.94 -0.63 -12.01
C SER A 9 18.99 0.46 -11.74
N PRO A 10 18.80 1.69 -12.27
CA PRO A 10 19.70 2.82 -12.00
C PRO A 10 19.76 3.22 -10.52
N LEU A 11 18.82 2.74 -9.69
CA LEU A 11 18.81 2.97 -8.25
C LEU A 11 19.98 2.25 -7.55
N PHE A 12 20.30 1.02 -7.98
CA PHE A 12 21.36 0.21 -7.39
C PHE A 12 22.56 -0.02 -8.32
N ASN A 13 22.47 0.41 -9.57
CA ASN A 13 23.55 0.33 -10.56
C ASN A 13 23.86 1.71 -11.16
N ASN A 14 24.94 2.33 -10.68
CA ASN A 14 25.43 3.59 -11.22
C ASN A 14 26.53 3.34 -12.26
N VAL A 15 26.13 3.31 -13.54
CA VAL A 15 27.03 3.07 -14.68
C VAL A 15 28.10 4.17 -14.81
N LYS A 16 27.75 5.43 -14.54
CA LYS A 16 28.69 6.56 -14.64
C LYS A 16 29.81 6.47 -13.60
N LEU A 17 29.49 6.03 -12.38
CA LEU A 17 30.47 5.79 -11.32
C LEU A 17 31.15 4.42 -11.43
N GLN A 18 30.70 3.55 -12.34
CA GLN A 18 31.13 2.15 -12.45
C GLN A 18 31.00 1.40 -11.13
N ARG A 19 29.90 1.64 -10.40
CA ARG A 19 29.61 1.02 -9.11
C ARG A 19 28.19 0.48 -9.09
N LYS A 20 28.04 -0.73 -8.55
CA LYS A 20 26.77 -1.41 -8.38
C LYS A 20 26.72 -2.01 -6.98
N LEU A 21 25.56 -1.91 -6.34
CA LEU A 21 25.35 -2.51 -5.02
C LEU A 21 25.21 -4.04 -5.16
N PRO A 22 25.96 -4.85 -4.40
CA PRO A 22 25.82 -6.31 -4.44
C PRO A 22 24.42 -6.77 -4.00
N VAL A 23 23.97 -7.93 -4.49
CA VAL A 23 22.63 -8.48 -4.19
C VAL A 23 22.42 -8.64 -2.69
N GLU A 24 23.45 -9.12 -1.98
CA GLU A 24 23.40 -9.34 -0.54
C GLU A 24 23.15 -8.03 0.21
N SER A 25 23.74 -6.93 -0.26
CA SER A 25 23.54 -5.59 0.30
C SER A 25 22.16 -5.03 -0.03
N ILE A 26 21.65 -5.27 -1.24
CA ILE A 26 20.27 -4.91 -1.60
C ILE A 26 19.28 -5.65 -0.71
N GLN A 27 19.49 -6.95 -0.46
CA GLN A 27 18.63 -7.73 0.44
C GLN A 27 18.60 -7.17 1.86
N ILE A 28 19.72 -6.66 2.38
CA ILE A 28 19.76 -5.97 3.68
C ILE A 28 18.86 -4.73 3.65
N VAL A 29 18.98 -3.89 2.62
CA VAL A 29 18.13 -2.68 2.48
C VAL A 29 16.65 -3.04 2.39
N LEU A 30 16.29 -4.04 1.59
CA LEU A 30 14.91 -4.51 1.43
C LEU A 30 14.36 -5.08 2.74
N GLU A 31 15.16 -5.83 3.50
CA GLU A 31 14.74 -6.35 4.82
C GLU A 31 14.53 -5.22 5.84
N GLU A 32 15.36 -4.17 5.81
CA GLU A 32 15.13 -2.97 6.64
C GLU A 32 13.85 -2.22 6.25
N LEU A 33 13.55 -2.09 4.95
CA LEU A 33 12.27 -1.53 4.48
C LEU A 33 11.08 -2.38 4.93
N ARG A 34 11.21 -3.71 4.92
CA ARG A 34 10.18 -4.62 5.41
C ARG A 34 9.91 -4.41 6.90
N LYS A 35 10.96 -4.29 7.72
CA LYS A 35 10.82 -4.01 9.16
C LYS A 35 10.14 -2.66 9.43
N LYS A 36 10.34 -1.68 8.56
CA LYS A 36 9.67 -0.37 8.62
C LYS A 36 8.23 -0.39 8.10
N GLY A 37 7.79 -1.47 7.44
CA GLY A 37 6.45 -1.59 6.85
C GLY A 37 6.33 -1.02 5.44
N ASN A 38 7.44 -0.63 4.80
CA ASN A 38 7.45 -0.08 3.44
C ASN A 38 7.68 -1.14 2.34
N LEU A 39 7.85 -2.40 2.73
CA LEU A 39 8.06 -3.51 1.80
C LEU A 39 7.29 -4.74 2.24
N GLU A 40 6.67 -5.41 1.27
CA GLU A 40 6.08 -6.73 1.43
C GLU A 40 6.71 -7.72 0.45
N TRP A 41 7.10 -8.89 0.95
CA TRP A 41 7.54 -10.01 0.11
C TRP A 41 6.32 -10.72 -0.48
N LEU A 42 6.31 -10.87 -1.81
CA LEU A 42 5.20 -11.49 -2.53
C LEU A 42 5.36 -13.01 -2.69
N ASP A 43 6.53 -13.54 -2.33
CA ASP A 43 6.84 -14.96 -2.36
C ASP A 43 7.67 -15.39 -1.14
N LYS A 44 7.63 -16.70 -0.85
CA LYS A 44 8.36 -17.29 0.29
C LYS A 44 9.88 -17.28 0.11
N ASN A 45 10.35 -17.24 -1.13
CA ASN A 45 11.77 -17.25 -1.46
C ASN A 45 12.40 -15.85 -1.39
N LYS A 46 11.61 -14.82 -1.05
CA LYS A 46 12.02 -13.41 -1.02
C LYS A 46 12.65 -12.95 -2.34
N SER A 47 12.07 -13.38 -3.46
CA SER A 47 12.58 -13.05 -4.81
C SER A 47 11.88 -11.85 -5.44
N SER A 48 10.62 -11.63 -5.06
CA SER A 48 9.73 -10.59 -5.56
C SER A 48 9.05 -9.85 -4.40
N PHE A 49 8.88 -8.55 -4.59
CA PHE A 49 8.41 -7.66 -3.54
C PHE A 49 7.57 -6.51 -4.10
N LEU A 50 6.76 -5.95 -3.20
CA LEU A 50 6.01 -4.72 -3.36
C LEU A 50 6.66 -3.63 -2.49
N ILE A 51 6.97 -2.48 -3.10
CA ILE A 51 7.43 -1.28 -2.39
C ILE A 51 6.25 -0.35 -2.18
N MET A 52 6.10 0.15 -0.97
CA MET A 52 5.07 1.11 -0.58
C MET A 52 5.76 2.39 -0.08
N TRP A 53 5.60 3.48 -0.84
CA TRP A 53 6.21 4.77 -0.50
C TRP A 53 5.60 5.38 0.77
N ARG A 54 4.34 5.07 1.03
CA ARG A 54 3.61 5.37 2.28
C ARG A 54 3.03 4.08 2.82
N ARG A 55 3.02 3.92 4.14
CA ARG A 55 2.59 2.68 4.77
C ARG A 55 1.07 2.51 4.68
N PRO A 56 0.57 1.28 4.56
CA PRO A 56 -0.88 1.02 4.57
C PRO A 56 -1.60 1.61 5.79
N GLU A 57 -0.98 1.58 6.97
CA GLU A 57 -1.55 2.14 8.20
C GLU A 57 -1.74 3.66 8.10
N GLU A 58 -0.81 4.35 7.42
CA GLU A 58 -0.88 5.80 7.21
C GLU A 58 -1.97 6.16 6.20
N TRP A 59 -2.14 5.34 5.16
CA TRP A 59 -3.27 5.45 4.25
C TRP A 59 -4.60 5.20 4.95
N GLY A 60 -4.69 4.14 5.74
CA GLY A 60 -5.88 3.81 6.52
C GLY A 60 -6.27 4.98 7.43
N LYS A 61 -5.28 5.60 8.10
CA LYS A 61 -5.52 6.78 8.93
C LYS A 61 -6.10 7.95 8.15
N LEU A 62 -5.59 8.26 6.96
CA LEU A 62 -6.15 9.32 6.11
C LEU A 62 -7.58 9.03 5.68
N ILE A 63 -7.83 7.80 5.21
CA ILE A 63 -9.17 7.37 4.78
C ILE A 63 -10.14 7.50 5.96
N TYR A 64 -9.78 6.96 7.13
CA TYR A 64 -10.63 7.03 8.32
C TYR A 64 -10.86 8.46 8.80
N GLN A 65 -9.84 9.31 8.74
CA GLN A 65 -9.97 10.73 9.05
C GLN A 65 -10.95 11.43 8.10
N TRP A 66 -10.90 11.11 6.80
CA TRP A 66 -11.86 11.60 5.83
C TRP A 66 -13.28 11.14 6.13
N VAL A 67 -13.51 9.84 6.33
CA VAL A 67 -14.85 9.31 6.67
C VAL A 67 -15.42 10.00 7.92
N SER A 68 -14.58 10.20 8.93
CA SER A 68 -14.97 10.85 10.19
C SER A 68 -15.34 12.32 10.01
N ARG A 69 -14.57 13.11 9.25
CA ARG A 69 -14.88 14.53 9.02
C ARG A 69 -16.07 14.74 8.10
N SER A 70 -16.31 13.80 7.18
CA SER A 70 -17.46 13.84 6.26
C SER A 70 -18.77 13.41 6.96
N GLY A 71 -18.70 12.96 8.21
CA GLY A 71 -19.88 12.51 8.97
C GLY A 71 -20.46 11.19 8.45
N GLN A 72 -19.68 10.41 7.69
CA GLN A 72 -20.10 9.18 7.06
C GLN A 72 -19.66 7.93 7.85
N ASN A 73 -19.39 8.09 9.15
CA ASN A 73 -19.18 6.96 10.05
C ASN A 73 -20.43 6.07 10.06
N ASN A 74 -20.25 4.75 10.07
CA ASN A 74 -21.30 3.72 9.90
C ASN A 74 -21.88 3.55 8.48
N SER A 75 -21.33 4.23 7.48
CA SER A 75 -21.68 4.00 6.07
C SER A 75 -20.84 2.89 5.43
N VAL A 76 -21.37 2.34 4.33
CA VAL A 76 -20.68 1.37 3.47
C VAL A 76 -20.22 2.09 2.21
N PHE A 77 -18.99 1.83 1.78
CA PHE A 77 -18.41 2.32 0.53
C PHE A 77 -17.95 1.16 -0.32
N THR A 78 -18.03 1.32 -1.63
CA THR A 78 -17.29 0.52 -2.60
C THR A 78 -15.84 0.99 -2.64
N LEU A 79 -14.93 0.12 -3.12
CA LEU A 79 -13.53 0.54 -3.32
C LEU A 79 -13.41 1.66 -4.36
N TYR A 80 -14.30 1.67 -5.36
CA TYR A 80 -14.34 2.69 -6.41
C TYR A 80 -14.70 4.07 -5.86
N GLU A 81 -15.71 4.17 -4.99
CA GLU A 81 -16.09 5.45 -4.38
C GLU A 81 -14.93 6.07 -3.57
N LEU A 82 -14.10 5.25 -2.93
CA LEU A 82 -12.97 5.76 -2.15
C LEU A 82 -11.86 6.35 -3.04
N THR A 83 -11.51 5.70 -4.14
CA THR A 83 -10.35 6.10 -4.95
C THR A 83 -10.69 6.87 -6.21
N SER A 84 -11.95 6.87 -6.63
CA SER A 84 -12.40 7.45 -7.90
C SER A 84 -13.75 8.18 -7.78
N GLY A 85 -14.28 8.36 -6.57
CA GLY A 85 -15.50 9.13 -6.33
C GLY A 85 -15.26 10.63 -6.35
N GLU A 86 -16.31 11.39 -6.70
CA GLU A 86 -16.29 12.86 -6.70
C GLU A 86 -15.99 13.43 -5.30
N ASP A 87 -16.48 12.76 -4.24
CA ASP A 87 -16.28 13.19 -2.85
C ASP A 87 -14.82 13.07 -2.35
N THR A 88 -13.95 12.39 -3.11
CA THR A 88 -12.56 12.14 -2.72
C THR A 88 -11.55 12.79 -3.66
N GLU A 89 -11.96 13.58 -4.66
CA GLU A 89 -11.03 14.18 -5.65
C GLU A 89 -9.89 15.01 -5.02
N ASP A 90 -10.17 15.68 -3.89
CA ASP A 90 -9.19 16.50 -3.17
C ASP A 90 -8.36 15.71 -2.13
N GLU A 91 -8.60 14.40 -2.00
CA GLU A 91 -7.95 13.55 -1.01
C GLU A 91 -6.66 12.91 -1.54
N GLU A 92 -5.66 12.78 -0.67
CA GLU A 92 -4.37 12.17 -1.05
C GLU A 92 -4.49 10.71 -1.52
N PHE A 93 -5.54 10.01 -1.10
CA PHE A 93 -5.81 8.62 -1.47
C PHE A 93 -6.65 8.48 -2.74
N HIS A 94 -7.02 9.60 -3.38
CA HIS A 94 -7.61 9.56 -4.71
C HIS A 94 -6.63 8.98 -5.73
N GLY A 95 -7.11 8.09 -6.59
CA GLY A 95 -6.29 7.35 -7.56
C GLY A 95 -5.35 6.31 -6.93
N LEU A 96 -5.49 6.02 -5.62
CA LEU A 96 -4.70 4.97 -4.97
C LEU A 96 -4.98 3.61 -5.63
N ASP A 97 -3.93 2.85 -5.92
CA ASP A 97 -4.09 1.53 -6.52
C ASP A 97 -4.83 0.58 -5.57
N GLU A 98 -5.64 -0.32 -6.14
CA GLU A 98 -6.52 -1.19 -5.35
C GLU A 98 -5.73 -2.08 -4.38
N ALA A 99 -4.53 -2.52 -4.74
CA ALA A 99 -3.72 -3.39 -3.89
C ALA A 99 -3.20 -2.66 -2.64
N THR A 100 -2.84 -1.39 -2.76
CA THR A 100 -2.47 -0.53 -1.62
C THR A 100 -3.71 -0.14 -0.80
N LEU A 101 -4.83 0.20 -1.46
CA LEU A 101 -6.09 0.50 -0.79
C LEU A 101 -6.54 -0.68 0.10
N LEU A 102 -6.54 -1.89 -0.43
CA LEU A 102 -6.94 -3.08 0.32
C LEU A 102 -6.08 -3.30 1.56
N ARG A 103 -4.77 -3.09 1.46
CA ARG A 103 -3.86 -3.17 2.62
C ARG A 103 -4.19 -2.10 3.65
N ALA A 104 -4.51 -0.89 3.21
CA ALA A 104 -4.91 0.19 4.10
C ALA A 104 -6.22 -0.13 4.85
N LEU A 105 -7.20 -0.69 4.15
CA LEU A 105 -8.46 -1.13 4.75
C LEU A 105 -8.27 -2.34 5.68
N GLN A 106 -7.36 -3.26 5.36
CA GLN A 106 -6.99 -4.38 6.23
C GLN A 106 -6.33 -3.89 7.52
N ALA A 107 -5.48 -2.86 7.45
CA ALA A 107 -4.91 -2.23 8.63
C ALA A 107 -6.00 -1.62 9.53
N LEU A 108 -6.98 -0.91 8.94
CA LEU A 108 -8.13 -0.40 9.69
C LEU A 108 -9.00 -1.52 10.29
N GLN A 109 -9.15 -2.63 9.58
CA GLN A 109 -9.90 -3.80 10.08
C GLN A 109 -9.20 -4.44 11.28
N GLN A 110 -7.87 -4.52 11.28
CA GLN A 110 -7.08 -4.97 12.44
C GLN A 110 -7.22 -4.02 13.65
N GLU A 111 -7.45 -2.73 13.40
CA GLU A 111 -7.75 -1.73 14.43
C GLU A 111 -9.24 -1.67 14.84
N HIS A 112 -10.10 -2.55 14.31
CA HIS A 112 -11.55 -2.55 14.53
C HIS A 112 -12.27 -1.25 14.10
N LYS A 113 -11.70 -0.52 13.14
CA LYS A 113 -12.27 0.73 12.58
C LYS A 113 -13.05 0.53 11.29
N ALA A 114 -12.87 -0.61 10.64
CA ALA A 114 -13.57 -0.94 9.40
C ALA A 114 -13.77 -2.45 9.25
N GLU A 115 -14.66 -2.86 8.36
CA GLU A 115 -14.87 -4.25 7.97
C GLU A 115 -14.97 -4.35 6.45
N ILE A 116 -14.07 -5.13 5.83
CA ILE A 116 -14.08 -5.37 4.39
C ILE A 116 -15.19 -6.38 4.07
N ILE A 117 -16.07 -6.00 3.15
CA ILE A 117 -17.18 -6.81 2.66
C ILE A 117 -16.82 -7.32 1.27
N THR A 118 -16.86 -8.64 1.08
CA THR A 118 -16.68 -9.25 -0.23
C THR A 118 -18.01 -9.83 -0.71
N VAL A 119 -18.47 -9.38 -1.87
CA VAL A 119 -19.68 -9.87 -2.54
C VAL A 119 -19.30 -10.52 -3.88
N SER A 120 -20.22 -11.28 -4.49
CA SER A 120 -19.96 -11.99 -5.75
C SER A 120 -19.44 -11.09 -6.87
N ASP A 121 -19.90 -9.84 -6.90
CA ASP A 121 -19.64 -8.90 -8.00
C ASP A 121 -18.74 -7.73 -7.60
N GLY A 122 -18.09 -7.78 -6.42
CA GLY A 122 -17.20 -6.70 -5.99
C GLY A 122 -16.77 -6.71 -4.53
N ARG A 123 -16.08 -5.64 -4.14
CA ARG A 123 -15.62 -5.40 -2.77
C ARG A 123 -16.11 -4.06 -2.27
N GLY A 124 -16.50 -4.03 -1.01
CA GLY A 124 -16.82 -2.82 -0.27
C GLY A 124 -16.19 -2.84 1.12
N VAL A 125 -16.42 -1.78 1.87
CA VAL A 125 -15.95 -1.62 3.23
C VAL A 125 -16.99 -0.84 4.04
N LYS A 126 -17.27 -1.33 5.24
CA LYS A 126 -18.05 -0.60 6.24
C LYS A 126 -17.10 0.05 7.24
N PHE A 127 -17.29 1.32 7.54
CA PHE A 127 -16.53 2.03 8.58
C PHE A 127 -17.34 2.10 9.88
N PHE A 128 -16.65 2.11 11.03
CA PHE A 128 -17.23 2.20 12.36
C PHE A 128 -16.85 3.51 13.07
#